data_AF-A0A8H7LJR9-F1
#
_entry.id   AF-A0A8H7LJR9-F1
#
_cell.length_a   1.000
_cell.length_b   1.000
_cell.length_c   1.000
_cell.angle_alpha   90.00
_cell.angle_beta   90.00
_cell.angle_gamma   90.00
#
_symmetry.space_group_name_H-M   'P 1'
#
loop_
_entity.id
_entity.type
_entity.pdbx_description
1 polymer ?
#
loop_
_entity_poly.entity_id
_entity_poly.type
_entity_poly.pdbx_seq_one_letter_code
_entity_poly.pdbx_strand_id
1 'polypeptide(L)'
;MSWQEELRQRLLERTAEETAYADRRLAQQARLLNERNASLLRAVGSVQSQTGGTSAAGTPGPDNPVRVAYVVSLESQITALRDELAAVYKTQGQNAQRLLSMNETLREKEEQTRLNLEELRHTKEELERLRKITKDHKEQIEEKNRALQVLTDEAQAHHLEMSQIEQRNEELKKDNAGLLQRWLDHMNDAANKMNHANAFYTELRTAGWASQPGSTATSELGDDIVDVTAEHLSASGKVERNGAPSSSPNISPIDVGTAIGINGQTAVAWYEARRAVAERDVLMQSKVDEEWSVVDAPEVEVETTDTTSNNPGTDDWEQCSPVAD
;
A
#
# COMPACT_ATOMS: atom_id res chain seq x y z
N MET A 1 -25.70 27.50 18.65
CA MET A 1 -26.29 28.04 19.89
C MET A 1 -25.40 27.80 21.11
N SER A 2 -24.63 26.70 21.20
CA SER A 2 -23.88 26.36 22.43
C SER A 2 -22.80 27.34 22.90
N TRP A 3 -22.16 28.12 22.01
CA TRP A 3 -21.09 29.03 22.42
C TRP A 3 -21.58 30.20 23.28
N GLN A 4 -22.85 30.61 23.13
CA GLN A 4 -23.45 31.68 23.94
C GLN A 4 -23.75 31.20 25.36
N GLU A 5 -24.24 29.96 25.49
CA GLU A 5 -24.49 29.32 26.78
C GLU A 5 -23.18 29.08 27.54
N GLU A 6 -22.13 28.63 26.86
CA GLU A 6 -20.80 28.45 27.45
C GLU A 6 -20.20 29.78 27.96
N LEU A 7 -20.33 30.87 27.19
CA LEU A 7 -19.87 32.19 27.60
C LEU A 7 -20.63 32.72 28.80
N ARG A 8 -21.96 32.53 28.84
CA ARG A 8 -22.80 32.92 29.96
C ARG A 8 -22.43 32.13 31.22
N GLN A 9 -22.16 30.84 31.09
CA GLN A 9 -21.74 29.98 32.21
C GLN A 9 -20.39 30.42 32.77
N ARG A 10 -19.39 30.67 31.92
CA ARG A 10 -18.08 31.19 32.36
C ARG A 10 -18.17 32.56 33.03
N LEU A 11 -19.07 33.43 32.56
CA LEU A 11 -19.28 34.72 33.20
C LEU A 11 -19.87 34.58 34.61
N LEU A 12 -20.87 33.70 34.77
CA LEU A 12 -21.48 33.41 36.09
C LEU A 12 -20.46 32.80 37.06
N GLU A 13 -19.65 31.85 36.59
CA GLU A 13 -18.60 31.21 37.38
C GLU A 13 -17.56 32.24 37.85
N ARG A 14 -17.10 33.11 36.94
CA ARG A 14 -16.21 34.23 37.29
C ARG A 14 -16.85 35.19 38.30
N THR A 15 -18.13 35.53 38.14
CA THR A 15 -18.81 36.44 39.09
C THR A 15 -18.95 35.81 40.47
N ALA A 16 -19.22 34.50 40.54
CA ALA A 16 -19.28 33.76 41.79
C ALA A 16 -17.92 33.70 42.50
N GLU A 17 -16.83 33.47 41.75
CA GLU A 17 -15.48 33.52 42.31
C GLU A 17 -15.12 34.92 42.82
N GLU A 18 -15.33 35.96 42.00
CA GLU A 18 -15.02 37.36 42.36
C GLU A 18 -15.77 37.81 43.63
N THR A 19 -17.04 37.44 43.77
CA THR A 19 -17.85 37.76 44.96
C THR A 19 -17.39 37.00 46.20
N ALA A 20 -17.05 35.71 46.07
CA ALA A 20 -16.51 34.93 47.19
C ALA A 20 -15.16 35.48 47.70
N TYR A 21 -14.29 35.96 46.81
CA TYR A 21 -13.04 36.63 47.19
C TYR A 21 -13.29 37.95 47.94
N ALA A 22 -14.26 38.74 47.50
CA ALA A 22 -14.63 40.00 48.15
C ALA A 22 -15.17 39.77 49.58
N ASP A 23 -16.06 38.79 49.75
CA ASP A 23 -16.62 38.42 51.06
C ASP A 23 -15.54 37.90 52.02
N ARG A 24 -14.60 37.09 51.52
CA ARG A 24 -13.47 36.59 52.32
C ARG A 24 -12.57 37.72 52.80
N ARG A 25 -12.35 38.74 51.96
CA ARG A 25 -11.55 39.93 52.33
C ARG A 25 -12.27 40.78 53.38
N LEU A 26 -13.57 40.99 53.24
CA LEU A 26 -14.39 41.71 54.23
C LEU A 26 -14.40 40.97 55.58
N ALA A 27 -14.56 39.65 55.57
CA ALA A 27 -14.53 38.84 56.78
C ALA A 27 -13.16 38.92 57.50
N GLN A 28 -12.06 38.96 56.75
CA GLN A 28 -10.72 39.17 57.31
C GLN A 28 -10.57 40.56 57.94
N GLN A 29 -11.02 41.62 57.27
CA GLN A 29 -11.01 42.97 57.84
C GLN A 29 -11.87 43.09 59.11
N ALA A 30 -13.04 42.45 59.11
CA ALA A 30 -13.92 42.43 60.27
C ALA A 30 -13.26 41.73 61.47
N ARG A 31 -12.55 40.61 61.25
CA ARG A 31 -11.78 39.93 62.31
C ARG A 31 -10.66 40.80 62.87
N LEU A 32 -9.87 41.44 62.01
CA LEU A 32 -8.78 42.33 62.40
C LEU A 32 -9.27 43.52 63.24
N LEU A 33 -10.39 44.12 62.85
CA LEU A 33 -11.04 45.18 63.63
C LEU A 33 -11.52 44.69 65.00
N ASN A 34 -12.10 43.49 65.05
CA ASN A 34 -12.59 42.92 66.30
C ASN A 34 -11.45 42.59 67.26
N GLU A 35 -10.33 42.07 66.76
CA GLU A 35 -9.11 41.84 67.54
C GLU A 35 -8.50 43.15 68.07
N ARG A 36 -8.46 44.22 67.25
CA ARG A 36 -8.04 45.57 67.71
C ARG A 36 -8.97 46.12 68.79
N ASN A 37 -10.28 46.01 68.62
CA ASN A 37 -11.23 46.49 69.62
C ASN A 37 -11.11 45.68 70.92
N ALA A 38 -10.93 44.36 70.83
CA ALA A 38 -10.73 43.51 71.99
C ALA A 38 -9.41 43.82 72.73
N SER A 39 -8.33 44.13 72.02
CA SER A 39 -7.04 44.50 72.63
C SER A 39 -7.11 45.89 73.29
N LEU A 40 -7.76 46.86 72.65
CA LEU A 40 -8.00 48.20 73.22
C LEU A 40 -8.88 48.12 74.48
N LEU A 41 -9.96 47.33 74.46
CA LEU A 41 -10.81 47.13 75.65
C LEU A 41 -10.05 46.46 76.79
N ARG A 42 -9.15 45.51 76.49
CA ARG A 42 -8.30 44.87 77.51
C ARG A 42 -7.29 45.86 78.12
N ALA A 43 -6.72 46.74 77.31
CA ALA A 43 -5.81 47.80 77.75
C ALA A 43 -6.52 48.92 78.55
N VAL A 44 -7.75 49.27 78.18
CA VAL A 44 -8.58 50.21 78.97
C VAL A 44 -9.00 49.57 80.29
N GLY A 45 -9.34 48.28 80.29
CA GLY A 45 -9.65 47.52 81.50
C GLY A 45 -8.47 47.43 82.47
N SER A 46 -7.23 47.31 81.98
CA SER A 46 -6.04 47.33 82.84
C SER A 46 -5.76 48.71 83.43
N VAL A 47 -5.99 49.80 82.69
CA VAL A 47 -5.92 51.18 83.23
C VAL A 47 -6.95 51.37 84.34
N GLN A 48 -8.19 50.92 84.13
CA GLN A 48 -9.27 51.06 85.11
C GLN A 48 -9.01 50.23 86.38
N SER A 49 -8.42 49.04 86.24
CA SER A 49 -7.96 48.22 87.37
C SER A 49 -6.77 48.85 88.12
N GLN A 50 -5.87 49.56 87.45
CA GLN A 50 -4.76 50.28 88.10
C GLN A 50 -5.23 51.55 88.83
N THR A 51 -6.32 52.19 88.39
CA THR A 51 -6.87 53.38 89.08
C THR A 51 -7.56 53.08 90.42
N GLY A 52 -7.77 51.80 90.78
CA GLY A 52 -8.30 51.38 92.08
C GLY A 52 -7.26 51.30 93.21
N GLY A 53 -5.96 51.49 92.90
CA GLY A 53 -4.88 51.52 93.88
C GLY A 53 -4.18 52.87 93.89
N THR A 54 -4.48 53.67 94.92
CA THR A 54 -3.69 54.81 95.44
C THR A 54 -2.93 55.69 94.44
N SER A 55 -3.41 56.93 94.31
CA SER A 55 -2.70 58.07 93.72
C SER A 55 -1.25 58.17 94.23
N ALA A 56 -0.28 57.99 93.33
CA ALA A 56 1.07 58.50 93.51
C ALA A 56 1.40 59.42 92.33
N ALA A 57 1.77 60.64 92.70
CA ALA A 57 2.00 61.77 91.82
C ALA A 57 3.24 61.60 90.93
N GLY A 58 3.19 62.24 89.76
CA GLY A 58 4.32 62.97 89.21
C GLY A 58 5.53 62.16 88.78
N THR A 59 5.42 61.38 87.71
CA THR A 59 6.54 61.11 86.80
C THR A 59 5.96 60.78 85.43
N PRO A 60 6.42 61.38 84.32
CA PRO A 60 6.08 60.90 82.99
C PRO A 60 6.89 59.63 82.73
N GLY A 61 6.53 58.56 83.44
CA GLY A 61 7.09 57.23 83.24
C GLY A 61 6.57 56.62 81.94
N PRO A 62 7.32 55.72 81.29
CA PRO A 62 7.00 55.10 80.00
C PRO A 62 5.73 54.23 79.98
N ASP A 63 4.96 54.19 81.06
CA ASP A 63 4.04 53.09 81.39
C ASP A 63 2.57 53.48 81.27
N ASN A 64 2.21 54.42 80.38
CA ASN A 64 0.80 54.59 80.01
C ASN A 64 0.36 53.37 79.17
N PRO A 65 -0.49 52.47 79.69
CA PRO A 65 -0.81 51.20 79.03
C PRO A 65 -1.42 51.40 77.63
N VAL A 66 -2.10 52.52 77.41
CA VAL A 66 -2.68 52.90 76.11
C VAL A 66 -1.59 53.27 75.10
N ARG A 67 -0.53 53.98 75.53
CA ARG A 67 0.61 54.30 74.65
C ARG A 67 1.41 53.05 74.32
N VAL A 68 1.61 52.17 75.30
CA VAL A 68 2.28 50.87 75.07
C VAL A 68 1.48 50.02 74.09
N ALA A 69 0.16 49.89 74.27
CA ALA A 69 -0.71 49.17 73.33
C ALA A 69 -0.71 49.78 71.92
N TYR A 70 -0.65 51.11 71.81
CA TYR A 70 -0.54 51.81 70.52
C TYR A 70 0.79 51.53 69.82
N VAL A 71 1.92 51.61 70.54
CA VAL A 71 3.26 51.27 70.03
C VAL A 71 3.30 49.82 69.56
N VAL A 72 2.80 48.88 70.37
CA VAL A 72 2.69 47.46 70.00
C VAL A 72 1.83 47.27 68.75
N SER A 73 0.75 48.03 68.58
CA SER A 73 -0.08 47.94 67.36
C SER A 73 0.65 48.44 66.11
N LEU A 74 1.46 49.51 66.22
CA LEU A 74 2.25 50.04 65.11
C LEU A 74 3.39 49.10 64.75
N GLU A 75 4.05 48.51 65.74
CA GLU A 75 5.08 47.49 65.53
C GLU A 75 4.48 46.25 64.85
N SER A 76 3.30 45.80 65.28
CA SER A 76 2.55 44.71 64.63
C SER A 76 2.15 45.05 63.19
N GLN A 77 1.84 46.31 62.91
CA GLN A 77 1.52 46.75 61.54
C GLN A 77 2.78 46.80 60.66
N ILE A 78 3.92 47.23 61.23
CA ILE A 78 5.20 47.21 60.53
C ILE A 78 5.63 45.77 60.22
N THR A 79 5.46 44.82 61.14
CA THR A 79 5.74 43.40 60.85
C THR A 79 4.79 42.85 59.80
N ALA A 80 3.49 43.14 59.89
CA ALA A 80 2.52 42.73 58.86
C ALA A 80 2.88 43.27 57.47
N LEU A 81 3.24 44.55 57.35
CA LEU A 81 3.66 45.15 56.07
C LEU A 81 4.95 44.52 55.52
N ARG A 82 5.89 44.12 56.39
CA ARG A 82 7.11 43.40 55.98
C ARG A 82 6.79 41.99 55.48
N ASP A 83 5.87 41.28 56.14
CA ASP A 83 5.42 39.96 55.73
C ASP A 83 4.63 40.03 54.41
N GLU A 84 3.77 41.05 54.24
CA GLU A 84 3.07 41.32 52.99
C GLU A 84 4.05 41.62 51.85
N LEU A 85 5.07 42.45 52.07
CA LEU A 85 6.11 42.73 51.08
C LEU A 85 6.88 41.45 50.69
N ALA A 86 7.26 40.63 51.69
CA ALA A 86 7.93 39.36 51.45
C ALA A 86 7.05 38.39 50.64
N ALA A 87 5.75 38.33 50.94
CA ALA A 87 4.78 37.55 50.19
C ALA A 87 4.62 38.05 48.74
N VAL A 88 4.57 39.36 48.54
CA VAL A 88 4.51 39.98 47.21
C VAL A 88 5.76 39.64 46.40
N TYR A 89 6.97 39.76 46.96
CA TYR A 89 8.19 39.40 46.22
C TYR A 89 8.27 37.91 45.92
N LYS A 90 7.83 37.04 46.84
CA LYS A 90 7.78 35.60 46.61
C LYS A 90 6.82 35.25 45.47
N THR A 91 5.62 35.81 45.48
CA THR A 91 4.63 35.58 44.42
C THR A 91 5.05 36.20 43.10
N GLN A 92 5.71 37.36 43.11
CA GLN A 92 6.31 37.97 41.92
C GLN A 92 7.37 37.06 41.30
N GLY A 93 8.27 36.48 42.12
CA GLY A 93 9.29 35.54 41.64
C GLY A 93 8.67 34.26 41.07
N GLN A 94 7.64 33.72 41.71
CA GLN A 94 6.89 32.56 41.21
C GLN A 94 6.18 32.85 39.88
N ASN A 95 5.57 34.03 39.75
CA ASN A 95 4.90 34.45 38.52
C ASN A 95 5.92 34.63 37.38
N ALA A 96 7.06 35.30 37.65
CA ALA A 96 8.16 35.43 36.69
C ALA A 96 8.67 34.06 36.22
N GLN A 97 8.86 33.10 37.13
CA GLN A 97 9.28 31.74 36.76
C GLN A 97 8.25 31.02 35.89
N ARG A 98 6.96 31.16 36.21
CA ARG A 98 5.87 30.58 35.40
C ARG A 98 5.78 31.19 34.01
N LEU A 99 6.01 32.50 33.88
CA LEU A 99 6.06 33.17 32.58
C LEU A 99 7.26 32.67 31.74
N LEU A 100 8.42 32.50 32.35
CA LEU A 100 9.60 31.94 31.67
C LEU A 100 9.33 30.51 31.20
N SER A 101 8.79 29.64 32.07
CA SER A 101 8.45 28.27 31.69
C SER A 101 7.42 28.23 30.55
N MET A 102 6.39 29.08 30.62
CA MET A 102 5.38 29.14 29.57
C MET A 102 5.97 29.64 28.24
N ASN A 103 6.85 30.65 28.29
CA ASN A 103 7.53 31.15 27.10
C ASN A 103 8.46 30.10 26.48
N GLU A 104 9.12 29.28 27.30
CA GLU A 104 9.91 28.15 26.81
C GLU A 104 9.04 27.10 26.12
N THR A 105 7.92 26.70 26.75
CA THR A 105 6.99 25.76 26.10
C THR A 105 6.40 26.31 24.81
N LEU A 106 6.19 27.63 24.72
CA LEU A 106 5.73 28.26 23.48
C LEU A 106 6.77 28.12 22.38
N ARG A 107 8.05 28.42 22.66
CA ARG A 107 9.14 28.25 21.69
C ARG A 107 9.30 26.82 21.22
N GLU A 108 9.24 25.86 22.16
CA GLU A 108 9.31 24.44 21.84
C GLU A 108 8.15 24.01 20.92
N LYS A 109 6.93 24.49 21.20
CA LYS A 109 5.77 24.23 20.35
C LYS A 109 5.90 24.88 18.98
N GLU A 110 6.39 26.12 18.90
CA GLU A 110 6.64 26.81 17.64
C GLU A 110 7.67 26.03 16.79
N GLU A 111 8.77 25.57 17.40
CA GLU A 111 9.76 24.75 16.72
C GLU A 111 9.18 23.40 16.26
N GLN A 112 8.39 22.73 17.10
CA GLN A 112 7.72 21.49 16.71
C GLN A 112 6.75 21.71 15.55
N THR A 113 6.01 22.82 15.54
CA THR A 113 5.12 23.15 14.41
C THR A 113 5.90 23.41 13.13
N ARG A 114 7.08 24.03 13.22
CA ARG A 114 7.97 24.26 12.08
C ARG A 114 8.46 22.94 11.49
N LEU A 115 8.94 22.03 12.33
CA LEU A 115 9.39 20.69 11.90
C LEU A 115 8.24 19.88 11.28
N ASN A 116 7.07 19.87 11.91
CA ASN A 116 5.89 19.19 11.38
C ASN A 116 5.47 19.74 10.00
N LEU A 117 5.61 21.05 9.76
CA LEU A 117 5.32 21.66 8.47
C LEU A 117 6.34 21.26 7.40
N GLU A 118 7.63 21.17 7.76
CA GLU A 118 8.69 20.69 6.87
C GLU A 118 8.46 19.22 6.49
N GLU A 119 8.12 18.35 7.45
CA GLU A 119 7.75 16.95 7.21
C GLU A 119 6.49 16.81 6.36
N LEU A 120 5.47 17.63 6.63
CA LEU A 120 4.23 17.64 5.84
C LEU A 120 4.50 18.10 4.40
N ARG A 121 5.45 19.00 4.17
CA ARG A 121 5.87 19.38 2.83
C ARG A 121 6.60 18.22 2.14
N HIS A 122 7.57 17.60 2.82
CA HIS A 122 8.32 16.48 2.28
C HIS A 122 7.42 15.30 1.91
N THR A 123 6.48 14.92 2.79
CA THR A 123 5.53 13.84 2.53
C THR A 123 4.60 14.15 1.36
N LYS A 124 4.17 15.40 1.19
CA LYS A 124 3.40 15.83 0.00
C LYS A 124 4.19 15.73 -1.28
N GLU A 125 5.45 16.17 -1.28
CA GLU A 125 6.35 16.08 -2.45
C GLU A 125 6.55 14.61 -2.85
N GLU A 126 6.79 13.71 -1.89
CA GLU A 126 6.94 12.28 -2.18
C GLU A 126 5.62 11.66 -2.67
N LEU A 127 4.48 12.06 -2.11
CA LEU A 127 3.17 11.63 -2.58
C LEU A 127 2.94 12.05 -4.04
N GLU A 128 3.26 13.29 -4.40
CA GLU A 128 3.20 13.77 -5.79
C GLU A 128 4.15 13.00 -6.71
N ARG A 129 5.37 12.71 -6.25
CA ARG A 129 6.33 11.88 -6.99
C ARG A 129 5.79 10.47 -7.25
N LEU A 130 5.26 9.80 -6.23
CA LEU A 130 4.70 8.46 -6.34
C LEU A 130 3.45 8.43 -7.23
N ARG A 131 2.60 9.46 -7.17
CA ARG A 131 1.45 9.61 -8.08
C ARG A 131 1.89 9.71 -9.53
N LYS A 132 2.94 10.50 -9.80
CA LYS A 132 3.51 10.61 -11.16
C LYS A 132 4.03 9.26 -11.64
N ILE A 133 4.83 8.58 -10.84
CA ILE A 133 5.36 7.24 -11.18
C ILE A 133 4.22 6.24 -11.44
N THR A 134 3.17 6.27 -10.62
CA THR A 134 2.00 5.40 -10.80
C THR A 134 1.29 5.68 -12.13
N LYS A 135 1.15 6.96 -12.50
CA LYS A 135 0.59 7.35 -13.79
C LYS A 135 1.46 6.86 -14.95
N ASP A 136 2.76 7.07 -14.89
CA ASP A 136 3.71 6.64 -15.92
C ASP A 136 3.68 5.11 -16.09
N HIS A 137 3.66 4.35 -15.00
CA HIS A 137 3.53 2.89 -15.05
C HIS A 137 2.19 2.44 -15.63
N LYS A 138 1.09 3.14 -15.33
CA LYS A 138 -0.22 2.85 -15.93
C LYS A 138 -0.17 3.04 -17.44
N GLU A 139 0.40 4.14 -17.91
CA GLU A 139 0.56 4.41 -19.34
C GLU A 139 1.43 3.33 -20.03
N GLN A 140 2.52 2.91 -19.40
CA GLN A 140 3.36 1.81 -19.90
C GLN A 140 2.62 0.47 -19.96
N ILE A 141 1.79 0.16 -18.97
CA ILE A 141 0.98 -1.07 -18.97
C ILE A 141 -0.04 -1.01 -20.11
N GLU A 142 -0.70 0.12 -20.31
CA GLU A 142 -1.63 0.31 -21.41
C GLU A 142 -0.95 0.15 -22.78
N GLU A 143 0.25 0.70 -22.96
CA GLU A 143 1.03 0.52 -24.19
C GLU A 143 1.41 -0.94 -24.42
N LYS A 144 1.92 -1.62 -23.38
CA LYS A 144 2.24 -3.06 -23.47
C LYS A 144 1.01 -3.90 -23.78
N ASN A 145 -0.15 -3.60 -23.21
CA ASN A 145 -1.40 -4.29 -23.52
C ASN A 145 -1.82 -4.09 -24.98
N ARG A 146 -1.65 -2.89 -25.53
CA ARG A 146 -1.88 -2.64 -26.97
C ARG A 146 -0.92 -3.46 -27.83
N ALA A 147 0.36 -3.50 -27.49
CA ALA A 147 1.35 -4.31 -28.22
C ALA A 147 1.03 -5.81 -28.15
N LEU A 148 0.63 -6.32 -26.97
CA LEU A 148 0.19 -7.69 -26.79
C LEU A 148 -1.04 -8.03 -27.64
N GLN A 149 -2.00 -7.10 -27.76
CA GLN A 149 -3.16 -7.29 -28.62
C GLN A 149 -2.73 -7.45 -30.09
N VAL A 150 -1.87 -6.54 -30.58
CA VAL A 150 -1.35 -6.61 -31.96
C VAL A 150 -0.63 -7.94 -32.21
N LEU A 151 0.26 -8.36 -31.31
CA LEU A 151 0.95 -9.64 -31.43
C LEU A 151 -0.01 -10.84 -31.40
N THR A 152 -1.09 -10.75 -30.62
CA THR A 152 -2.11 -11.79 -30.56
C THR A 152 -2.88 -11.88 -31.88
N ASP A 153 -3.24 -10.73 -32.46
CA ASP A 153 -3.91 -10.66 -33.76
C ASP A 153 -3.00 -11.16 -34.88
N GLU A 154 -1.71 -10.83 -34.86
CA GLU A 154 -0.70 -11.34 -35.80
C GLU A 154 -0.50 -12.85 -35.67
N ALA A 155 -0.41 -13.38 -34.45
CA ALA A 155 -0.30 -14.82 -34.22
C ALA A 155 -1.55 -15.57 -34.72
N GLN A 156 -2.74 -15.01 -34.53
CA GLN A 156 -3.97 -15.55 -35.08
C GLN A 156 -3.99 -15.52 -36.61
N ALA A 157 -3.54 -14.42 -37.21
CA ALA A 157 -3.42 -14.32 -38.67
C ALA A 157 -2.48 -15.38 -39.23
N HIS A 158 -1.29 -15.54 -38.67
CA HIS A 158 -0.35 -16.58 -39.07
C HIS A 158 -0.88 -18.00 -38.87
N HIS A 159 -1.64 -18.24 -37.80
CA HIS A 159 -2.27 -19.54 -37.58
C HIS A 159 -3.31 -19.87 -38.67
N LEU A 160 -4.11 -18.88 -39.08
CA LEU A 160 -5.06 -19.02 -40.18
C LEU A 160 -4.35 -19.25 -41.52
N GLU A 161 -3.29 -18.50 -41.81
CA GLU A 161 -2.48 -18.68 -43.02
C GLU A 161 -1.86 -20.09 -43.07
N MET A 162 -1.29 -20.55 -41.97
CA MET A 162 -0.72 -21.90 -41.86
C MET A 162 -1.79 -22.97 -42.10
N SER A 163 -2.92 -22.88 -41.40
CA SER A 163 -4.04 -23.83 -41.56
C SER A 163 -4.55 -23.87 -43.01
N GLN A 164 -4.61 -22.71 -43.68
CA GLN A 164 -5.02 -22.64 -45.08
C GLN A 164 -4.00 -23.30 -46.03
N ILE A 165 -2.70 -23.13 -45.76
CA ILE A 165 -1.64 -23.78 -46.53
C ILE A 165 -1.65 -25.29 -46.30
N GLU A 166 -1.82 -25.73 -45.05
CA GLU A 166 -1.94 -27.15 -44.70
C GLU A 166 -3.12 -27.79 -45.42
N GLN A 167 -4.30 -27.16 -45.42
CA GLN A 167 -5.46 -27.65 -46.15
C GLN A 167 -5.18 -27.78 -47.66
N ARG A 168 -4.61 -26.75 -48.30
CA ARG A 168 -4.25 -26.82 -49.72
C ARG A 168 -3.22 -27.92 -50.00
N ASN A 169 -2.26 -28.12 -49.09
CA ASN A 169 -1.25 -29.17 -49.22
C ASN A 169 -1.89 -30.56 -49.14
N GLU A 170 -2.84 -30.76 -48.23
CA GLU A 170 -3.62 -32.01 -48.14
C GLU A 170 -4.47 -32.25 -49.38
N GLU A 171 -5.13 -31.23 -49.92
CA GLU A 171 -5.90 -31.31 -51.17
C GLU A 171 -4.99 -31.71 -52.33
N LEU A 172 -3.84 -31.04 -52.50
CA LEU A 172 -2.85 -31.39 -53.53
C LEU A 172 -2.28 -32.80 -53.36
N LYS A 173 -2.06 -33.26 -52.12
CA LYS A 173 -1.63 -34.64 -51.85
C LYS A 173 -2.71 -35.66 -52.25
N LYS A 174 -3.98 -35.39 -51.94
CA LYS A 174 -5.12 -36.24 -52.34
C LYS A 174 -5.26 -36.29 -53.86
N ASP A 175 -5.15 -35.14 -54.53
CA ASP A 175 -5.21 -35.05 -55.99
C ASP A 175 -4.03 -35.78 -56.66
N ASN A 176 -2.82 -35.60 -56.14
CA ASN A 176 -1.63 -36.29 -56.65
C ASN A 176 -1.75 -37.81 -56.48
N ALA A 177 -2.19 -38.28 -55.32
CA ALA A 177 -2.47 -39.70 -55.08
C ALA A 177 -3.54 -40.22 -56.05
N GLY A 178 -4.60 -39.45 -56.32
CA GLY A 178 -5.63 -39.79 -57.28
C GLY A 178 -5.11 -39.88 -58.73
N LEU A 179 -4.24 -38.97 -59.14
CA LEU A 179 -3.59 -39.01 -60.46
C LEU A 179 -2.66 -40.23 -60.60
N LEU A 180 -1.85 -40.49 -59.58
CA LEU A 180 -0.98 -41.67 -59.55
C LEU A 180 -1.80 -42.96 -59.60
N GLN A 181 -2.90 -43.04 -58.87
CA GLN A 181 -3.82 -44.19 -58.91
C GLN A 181 -4.38 -44.40 -60.32
N ARG A 182 -4.92 -43.35 -60.96
CA ARG A 182 -5.45 -43.44 -62.33
C ARG A 182 -4.37 -43.85 -63.34
N TRP A 183 -3.15 -43.36 -63.17
CA TRP A 183 -2.04 -43.72 -64.04
C TRP A 183 -1.63 -45.19 -63.86
N LEU A 184 -1.57 -45.67 -62.61
CA LEU A 184 -1.33 -47.08 -62.30
C LEU A 184 -2.42 -47.98 -62.89
N ASP A 185 -3.69 -47.61 -62.75
CA ASP A 185 -4.82 -48.36 -63.32
C ASP A 185 -4.71 -48.44 -64.85
N HIS A 186 -4.43 -47.32 -65.53
CA HIS A 186 -4.21 -47.28 -66.98
C HIS A 186 -3.03 -48.15 -67.43
N MET A 187 -1.91 -48.13 -66.70
CA MET A 187 -0.74 -48.95 -67.01
C MET A 187 -1.00 -50.44 -66.77
N ASN A 188 -1.74 -50.78 -65.71
CA ASN A 188 -2.15 -52.15 -65.44
C ASN A 188 -3.07 -52.68 -66.55
N ASP A 189 -4.03 -51.87 -67.02
CA ASP A 189 -4.88 -52.22 -68.16
C ASP A 189 -4.08 -52.44 -69.45
N ALA A 190 -3.09 -51.59 -69.72
CA ALA A 190 -2.20 -51.74 -70.86
C ALA A 190 -1.36 -53.03 -70.75
N ALA A 191 -0.81 -53.32 -69.57
CA ALA A 191 -0.07 -54.55 -69.31
C ALA A 191 -0.97 -55.80 -69.44
N ASN A 192 -2.20 -55.75 -68.91
CA ASN A 192 -3.18 -56.83 -69.04
C ASN A 192 -3.55 -57.08 -70.51
N LYS A 193 -3.78 -56.04 -71.31
CA LYS A 193 -4.00 -56.18 -72.76
C LYS A 193 -2.83 -56.85 -73.46
N MET A 194 -1.59 -56.45 -73.14
CA MET A 194 -0.38 -57.07 -73.69
C MET A 194 -0.23 -58.53 -73.24
N ASN A 195 -0.52 -58.83 -71.97
CA ASN A 195 -0.51 -60.19 -71.43
C ASN A 195 -1.58 -61.08 -72.08
N HIS A 196 -2.79 -60.56 -72.31
CA HIS A 196 -3.84 -61.27 -73.04
C HIS A 196 -3.43 -61.53 -74.50
N ALA A 197 -2.82 -60.56 -75.18
CA ALA A 197 -2.30 -60.76 -76.53
C ALA A 197 -1.19 -61.83 -76.55
N ASN A 198 -0.23 -61.77 -75.63
CA ASN A 198 0.82 -62.77 -75.49
C ASN A 198 0.25 -64.16 -75.18
N ALA A 199 -0.72 -64.26 -74.27
CA ALA A 199 -1.40 -65.50 -73.93
C ALA A 199 -2.09 -66.10 -75.17
N PHE A 200 -2.82 -65.28 -75.93
CA PHE A 200 -3.44 -65.69 -77.19
C PHE A 200 -2.41 -66.22 -78.20
N TYR A 201 -1.27 -65.53 -78.37
CA TYR A 201 -0.20 -66.02 -79.25
C TYR A 201 0.42 -67.33 -78.76
N THR A 202 0.62 -67.48 -77.44
CA THR A 202 1.14 -68.72 -76.89
C THR A 202 0.15 -69.87 -77.03
N GLU A 203 -1.14 -69.63 -76.82
CA GLU A 203 -2.21 -70.62 -77.02
C GLU A 203 -2.31 -71.03 -78.50
N LEU A 204 -2.24 -70.08 -79.43
CA LEU A 204 -2.19 -70.38 -80.86
C LEU A 204 -0.97 -71.23 -81.23
N ARG A 205 0.17 -70.99 -80.58
CA ARG A 205 1.40 -71.79 -80.76
C ARG A 205 1.29 -73.17 -80.13
N THR A 206 0.70 -73.32 -78.95
CA THR A 206 0.57 -74.61 -78.24
C THR A 206 -0.57 -75.47 -78.76
N ALA A 207 -1.67 -74.87 -79.25
CA ALA A 207 -2.79 -75.55 -79.92
C ALA A 207 -2.43 -76.09 -81.33
N GLY A 208 -1.15 -76.08 -81.71
CA GLY A 208 -0.65 -76.72 -82.92
C GLY A 208 -0.90 -75.95 -84.22
N TRP A 209 -1.23 -74.65 -84.16
CA TRP A 209 -1.31 -73.82 -85.39
C TRP A 209 0.05 -73.32 -85.88
N ALA A 210 1.14 -73.64 -85.18
CA ALA A 210 2.49 -73.40 -85.69
C ALA A 210 2.88 -74.45 -86.74
N SER A 211 2.28 -74.37 -87.93
CA SER A 211 2.85 -74.97 -89.13
C SER A 211 3.87 -74.01 -89.74
N GLN A 212 5.13 -74.41 -89.59
CA GLN A 212 6.36 -74.04 -90.31
C GLN A 212 7.12 -72.75 -89.98
N PRO A 213 8.45 -72.87 -89.76
CA PRO A 213 9.40 -71.77 -89.82
C PRO A 213 9.87 -71.56 -91.28
N GLY A 214 10.04 -70.31 -91.67
CA GLY A 214 10.84 -69.97 -92.85
C GLY A 214 10.23 -68.88 -93.72
N SER A 215 10.66 -67.65 -93.53
CA SER A 215 11.30 -66.91 -94.61
C SER A 215 11.96 -65.64 -94.07
N THR A 216 13.28 -65.63 -94.14
CA THR A 216 14.12 -64.44 -94.13
C THR A 216 13.78 -63.57 -95.33
N ALA A 217 13.21 -62.38 -95.09
CA ALA A 217 13.17 -61.30 -96.06
C ALA A 217 13.82 -60.06 -95.42
N THR A 218 15.13 -59.97 -95.61
CA THR A 218 15.90 -58.74 -95.51
C THR A 218 15.53 -57.85 -96.70
N SER A 219 14.95 -56.68 -96.47
CA SER A 219 15.25 -55.49 -97.28
C SER A 219 14.81 -54.25 -96.53
N GLU A 220 15.79 -53.38 -96.35
CA GLU A 220 15.80 -52.12 -95.63
C GLU A 220 14.73 -51.14 -96.11
N LEU A 221 14.02 -50.54 -95.17
CA LEU A 221 13.20 -49.35 -95.36
C LEU A 221 13.35 -48.44 -94.13
N GLY A 222 13.90 -47.25 -94.37
CA GLY A 222 13.51 -46.00 -93.69
C GLY A 222 14.09 -45.78 -92.30
N ASP A 223 15.34 -45.33 -92.25
CA ASP A 223 15.86 -44.56 -91.11
C ASP A 223 15.37 -43.11 -91.26
N ASP A 224 14.16 -42.82 -90.77
CA ASP A 224 13.64 -41.46 -90.56
C ASP A 224 13.44 -41.26 -89.04
N ILE A 225 14.55 -41.14 -88.32
CA ILE A 225 14.56 -40.50 -87.00
C ILE A 225 14.37 -39.00 -87.25
N VAL A 226 13.14 -38.54 -87.05
CA VAL A 226 12.82 -37.12 -86.97
C VAL A 226 13.22 -36.65 -85.57
N ASP A 227 14.41 -36.04 -85.50
CA ASP A 227 14.84 -35.19 -84.40
C ASP A 227 13.90 -33.98 -84.34
N VAL A 228 12.95 -33.99 -83.40
CA VAL A 228 12.16 -32.82 -83.04
C VAL A 228 12.87 -32.10 -81.90
N THR A 229 13.96 -31.43 -82.23
CA THR A 229 14.51 -30.33 -81.43
C THR A 229 14.01 -29.02 -82.04
N ALA A 230 12.82 -28.60 -81.62
CA ALA A 230 12.34 -27.24 -81.83
C ALA A 230 12.87 -26.36 -80.69
N GLU A 231 13.87 -25.55 -81.00
CA GLU A 231 14.16 -24.33 -80.28
C GLU A 231 12.95 -23.37 -80.29
N HIS A 232 12.99 -22.43 -79.34
CA HIS A 232 12.30 -21.14 -79.31
C HIS A 232 11.05 -21.02 -78.43
N LEU A 233 11.27 -20.70 -77.15
CA LEU A 233 10.69 -19.50 -76.53
C LEU A 233 11.65 -18.93 -75.46
N SER A 234 12.25 -17.79 -75.79
CA SER A 234 12.78 -16.84 -74.81
C SER A 234 11.65 -16.25 -73.98
N ALA A 235 11.73 -16.36 -72.65
CA ALA A 235 11.15 -15.41 -71.70
C ALA A 235 11.93 -15.55 -70.37
N SER A 236 12.88 -14.65 -70.13
CA SER A 236 12.74 -13.58 -69.13
C SER A 236 12.61 -14.08 -67.69
N GLY A 237 13.69 -13.94 -66.91
CA GLY A 237 13.69 -14.27 -65.48
C GLY A 237 15.06 -14.15 -64.85
N LYS A 238 15.51 -12.92 -64.60
CA LYS A 238 16.71 -12.57 -63.84
C LYS A 238 16.55 -13.09 -62.40
N VAL A 239 17.36 -14.07 -61.98
CA VAL A 239 17.47 -14.49 -60.58
C VAL A 239 18.93 -14.42 -60.15
N GLU A 240 19.20 -13.51 -59.23
CA GLU A 240 20.49 -13.29 -58.59
C GLU A 240 20.88 -14.53 -57.76
N ARG A 241 22.07 -15.05 -58.05
CA ARG A 241 22.75 -16.03 -57.19
C ARG A 241 23.37 -15.30 -56.01
N ASN A 242 22.75 -15.41 -54.84
CA ASN A 242 23.46 -15.26 -53.57
C ASN A 242 23.80 -16.66 -53.06
N GLY A 243 25.11 -16.92 -52.95
CA GLY A 243 25.64 -18.14 -52.37
C GLY A 243 25.38 -18.19 -50.86
N ALA A 244 25.00 -19.36 -50.38
CA ALA A 244 25.17 -19.77 -48.99
C ALA A 244 25.81 -21.17 -48.99
N PRO A 245 26.87 -21.40 -48.19
CA PRO A 245 27.52 -22.69 -48.10
C PRO A 245 26.69 -23.67 -47.25
N SER A 246 26.60 -24.90 -47.75
CA SER A 246 26.14 -26.08 -47.01
C SER A 246 27.12 -26.42 -45.89
N SER A 247 26.65 -26.42 -44.64
CA SER A 247 27.30 -27.11 -43.52
C SER A 247 26.20 -27.58 -42.56
N SER A 248 25.96 -28.87 -42.55
CA SER A 248 25.10 -29.54 -41.57
C SER A 248 25.65 -29.37 -40.15
N PRO A 249 24.80 -29.15 -39.13
CA PRO A 249 25.15 -29.50 -37.76
C PRO A 249 24.40 -30.78 -37.33
N ASN A 250 25.18 -31.68 -36.73
CA ASN A 250 24.70 -32.82 -35.95
C ASN A 250 23.61 -32.43 -34.95
N ILE A 251 22.56 -33.26 -34.90
CA ILE A 251 21.49 -33.18 -33.91
C ILE A 251 22.00 -33.80 -32.60
N SER A 252 22.20 -32.95 -31.58
CA SER A 252 22.26 -33.36 -30.17
C SER A 252 20.93 -33.03 -29.47
N PRO A 253 20.62 -33.66 -28.32
CA PRO A 253 19.28 -33.67 -27.73
C PRO A 253 18.81 -32.27 -27.35
N ILE A 254 17.54 -32.00 -27.68
CA ILE A 254 16.82 -30.75 -27.44
C ILE A 254 16.81 -30.44 -25.94
N ASP A 255 17.49 -29.35 -25.58
CA ASP A 255 17.33 -28.69 -24.29
C ASP A 255 16.19 -27.67 -24.43
N VAL A 256 15.21 -27.75 -23.54
CA VAL A 256 13.88 -27.10 -23.66
C VAL A 256 13.97 -25.55 -23.51
N GLY A 257 15.17 -25.00 -23.34
CA GLY A 257 15.41 -23.57 -23.16
C GLY A 257 15.59 -22.72 -24.42
N THR A 258 15.73 -23.31 -25.62
CA THR A 258 16.16 -22.55 -26.82
C THR A 258 15.01 -22.04 -27.71
N ALA A 259 13.74 -22.24 -27.34
CA ALA A 259 12.60 -21.81 -28.17
C ALA A 259 12.29 -20.29 -28.13
N ILE A 260 12.96 -19.52 -27.26
CA ILE A 260 12.83 -18.06 -27.20
C ILE A 260 14.26 -17.53 -27.15
N GLY A 261 14.68 -16.78 -28.18
CA GLY A 261 16.06 -16.31 -28.37
C GLY A 261 16.57 -15.40 -27.24
N ILE A 262 16.88 -16.00 -26.10
CA ILE A 262 17.38 -15.36 -24.90
C ILE A 262 18.69 -16.08 -24.60
N ASN A 263 19.81 -15.38 -24.80
CA ASN A 263 21.15 -15.89 -24.49
C ASN A 263 21.16 -16.52 -23.08
N GLY A 264 21.93 -17.60 -22.85
CA GLY A 264 21.94 -18.30 -21.55
C GLY A 264 22.22 -17.40 -20.34
N GLN A 265 22.97 -16.31 -20.54
CA GLN A 265 23.20 -15.27 -19.53
C GLN A 265 21.93 -14.49 -19.16
N THR A 266 21.08 -14.19 -20.13
CA THR A 266 19.81 -13.50 -19.90
C THR A 266 18.77 -14.40 -19.24
N ALA A 267 18.83 -15.72 -19.45
CA ALA A 267 18.00 -16.67 -18.73
C ALA A 267 18.41 -16.76 -17.24
N VAL A 268 19.72 -16.86 -16.96
CA VAL A 268 20.25 -16.83 -15.59
C VAL A 268 19.89 -15.53 -14.88
N ALA A 269 20.04 -14.37 -15.54
CA ALA A 269 19.62 -13.08 -14.98
C ALA A 269 18.12 -13.02 -14.69
N TRP A 270 17.27 -13.66 -15.50
CA TRP A 270 15.83 -13.75 -15.26
C TRP A 270 15.51 -14.61 -14.03
N TYR A 271 16.17 -15.76 -13.89
CA TYR A 271 16.00 -16.62 -12.72
C TYR A 271 16.55 -15.98 -11.43
N GLU A 272 17.67 -15.29 -11.50
CA GLU A 272 18.24 -14.54 -10.38
C GLU A 272 17.36 -13.35 -9.97
N ALA A 273 16.83 -12.59 -10.94
CA ALA A 273 15.88 -11.51 -10.67
C ALA A 273 14.59 -12.04 -10.05
N ARG A 274 14.08 -13.17 -10.54
CA ARG A 274 12.87 -13.81 -9.99
C ARG A 274 13.09 -14.33 -8.57
N ARG A 275 14.28 -14.87 -8.29
CA ARG A 275 14.69 -15.29 -6.95
C ARG A 275 14.83 -14.10 -6.00
N ALA A 276 15.43 -12.99 -6.45
CA ALA A 276 15.56 -11.77 -5.64
C ALA A 276 14.19 -11.15 -5.31
N VAL A 277 13.22 -11.20 -6.22
CA VAL A 277 11.84 -10.76 -5.95
C VAL A 277 11.18 -11.66 -4.91
N ALA A 278 11.32 -12.99 -5.01
CA ALA A 278 10.78 -13.92 -4.03
C ALA A 278 11.42 -13.74 -2.63
N GLU A 279 12.74 -13.54 -2.56
CA GLU A 279 13.45 -13.27 -1.30
C GLU A 279 13.02 -11.93 -0.69
N ARG A 280 12.78 -10.90 -1.51
CA ARG A 280 12.25 -9.61 -1.05
C ARG A 280 10.83 -9.73 -0.52
N ASP A 281 9.97 -10.50 -1.18
CA ASP A 281 8.58 -10.67 -0.74
C ASP A 281 8.51 -11.48 0.57
N VAL A 282 9.40 -12.47 0.78
CA VAL A 282 9.54 -13.16 2.07
C VAL A 282 10.04 -12.21 3.17
N LEU A 283 11.01 -11.32 2.88
CA LEU A 283 11.49 -10.33 3.83
C LEU A 283 10.40 -9.29 4.18
N MET A 284 9.60 -8.87 3.20
CA MET A 284 8.46 -7.98 3.40
C MET A 284 7.39 -8.66 4.26
N GLN A 285 7.10 -9.94 4.03
CA GLN A 285 6.16 -10.70 4.85
C GLN A 285 6.66 -10.83 6.29
N SER A 286 7.94 -11.18 6.49
CA SER A 286 8.56 -11.25 7.82
C SER A 286 8.53 -9.91 8.55
N LYS A 287 8.69 -8.79 7.83
CA LYS A 287 8.70 -7.46 8.43
C LYS A 287 7.29 -6.99 8.80
N VAL A 288 6.29 -7.36 7.99
CA VAL A 288 4.88 -7.19 8.36
C VAL A 288 4.56 -8.02 9.60
N ASP A 289 5.01 -9.28 9.68
CA ASP A 289 4.76 -10.11 10.87
C ASP A 289 5.46 -9.58 12.13
N GLU A 290 6.68 -9.01 12.03
CA GLU A 290 7.35 -8.30 13.13
C GLU A 290 6.60 -7.03 13.56
N GLU A 291 6.11 -6.23 12.60
CA GLU A 291 5.41 -4.97 12.88
C GLU A 291 4.02 -5.22 13.52
N TRP A 292 3.39 -6.35 13.20
CA TRP A 292 2.13 -6.79 13.81
C TRP A 292 2.32 -7.55 15.14
N SER A 293 3.51 -8.06 15.44
CA SER A 293 3.84 -8.69 16.74
C SER A 293 4.09 -7.67 17.86
N VAL A 294 4.35 -6.40 17.55
CA VAL A 294 4.65 -5.35 18.56
C VAL A 294 3.39 -4.67 19.12
N VAL A 295 2.22 -4.98 18.57
CA VAL A 295 0.92 -4.54 19.12
C VAL A 295 0.39 -5.59 20.10
N ASP A 296 1.15 -5.86 21.16
CA ASP A 296 0.60 -6.50 22.36
C ASP A 296 -0.26 -5.45 23.08
N ALA A 297 -1.55 -5.71 23.14
CA ALA A 297 -2.51 -4.88 23.85
C ALA A 297 -2.13 -4.80 25.34
N PRO A 298 -2.17 -3.63 25.99
CA PRO A 298 -1.96 -3.57 27.43
C PRO A 298 -3.08 -4.32 28.13
N GLU A 299 -2.70 -5.40 28.82
CA GLU A 299 -3.51 -6.15 29.75
C GLU A 299 -4.06 -5.19 30.82
N VAL A 300 -5.36 -4.92 30.76
CA VAL A 300 -6.06 -4.13 31.78
C VAL A 300 -6.23 -5.02 33.00
N GLU A 301 -5.36 -4.85 33.99
CA GLU A 301 -5.54 -5.41 35.33
C GLU A 301 -6.83 -4.82 35.94
N VAL A 302 -7.86 -5.67 36.03
CA VAL A 302 -9.10 -5.35 36.75
C VAL A 302 -8.83 -5.53 38.24
N GLU A 303 -8.55 -4.42 38.91
CA GLU A 303 -8.46 -4.32 40.36
C GLU A 303 -9.85 -4.56 40.97
N THR A 304 -10.04 -5.74 41.55
CA THR A 304 -11.27 -6.13 42.24
C THR A 304 -11.31 -5.44 43.60
N THR A 305 -12.03 -4.32 43.68
CA THR A 305 -12.43 -3.74 44.96
C THR A 305 -13.76 -4.34 45.39
N ASP A 306 -13.69 -5.26 46.34
CA ASP A 306 -14.82 -5.75 47.13
C ASP A 306 -15.58 -4.56 47.73
N THR A 307 -16.80 -4.34 47.24
CA THR A 307 -17.80 -3.55 47.96
C THR A 307 -19.04 -4.41 48.15
N THR A 308 -19.14 -4.94 49.36
CA THR A 308 -20.36 -5.53 49.91
C THR A 308 -21.48 -4.50 49.95
N SER A 309 -22.60 -4.76 49.29
CA SER A 309 -23.91 -4.22 49.70
C SER A 309 -25.07 -4.94 48.98
N ASN A 310 -25.67 -5.88 49.70
CA ASN A 310 -27.11 -6.17 49.78
C ASN A 310 -28.00 -5.82 48.59
N ASN A 311 -28.56 -6.85 47.94
CA ASN A 311 -29.86 -6.76 47.29
C ASN A 311 -30.69 -8.03 47.66
N PRO A 312 -31.85 -7.90 48.32
CA PRO A 312 -32.77 -9.00 48.54
C PRO A 312 -33.80 -9.05 47.40
N GLY A 313 -34.21 -10.25 46.99
CA GLY A 313 -35.38 -10.43 46.12
C GLY A 313 -35.14 -11.37 44.95
N THR A 314 -35.24 -12.66 45.24
CA THR A 314 -35.77 -13.65 44.29
C THR A 314 -37.22 -13.32 43.95
N ASP A 315 -37.65 -13.84 42.79
CA ASP A 315 -39.04 -13.94 42.29
C ASP A 315 -39.46 -12.82 41.31
N ASP A 316 -39.42 -13.10 40.00
CA ASP A 316 -40.62 -13.56 39.29
C ASP A 316 -40.34 -13.81 37.79
N TRP A 317 -40.62 -15.05 37.39
CA TRP A 317 -40.70 -15.51 36.01
C TRP A 317 -42.14 -15.35 35.50
N GLU A 318 -42.47 -14.31 34.75
CA GLU A 318 -43.64 -14.29 33.85
C GLU A 318 -43.29 -13.43 32.62
N GLN A 319 -43.03 -14.03 31.45
CA GLN A 319 -44.02 -14.25 30.38
C GLN A 319 -44.79 -12.99 29.98
N CYS A 320 -44.35 -12.34 28.89
CA CYS A 320 -45.20 -11.60 27.97
C CYS A 320 -44.68 -11.78 26.53
N SER A 321 -45.51 -12.43 25.71
CA SER A 321 -45.34 -12.66 24.27
C SER A 321 -45.35 -11.36 23.44
N PRO A 322 -44.85 -11.41 22.20
CA PRO A 322 -44.94 -10.31 21.25
C PRO A 322 -46.31 -10.30 20.56
N VAL A 323 -46.88 -9.12 20.33
CA VAL A 323 -48.00 -8.92 19.39
C VAL A 323 -47.50 -7.98 18.29
N ALA A 324 -47.35 -8.52 17.09
CA ALA A 324 -47.44 -7.78 15.83
C ALA A 324 -47.97 -8.76 14.77
N ASP A 325 -49.14 -8.39 14.23
CA ASP A 325 -49.91 -8.92 13.09
C ASP A 325 -50.50 -10.34 13.15
#